data_AF-A0A7J7G0Y2-F1
#
_entry.id   AF-A0A7J7G0Y2-F1
#
_cell.length_a   1.000
_cell.length_b   1.000
_cell.length_c   1.000
_cell.angle_alpha   90.00
_cell.angle_beta   90.00
_cell.angle_gamma   90.00
#
_symmetry.space_group_name_H-M   'P 1'
#
loop_
_entity.id
_entity.type
_entity.pdbx_description
1 polymer ?
#
loop_
_entity_poly.entity_id
_entity_poly.type
_entity_poly.pdbx_seq_one_letter_code
_entity_poly.pdbx_strand_id
1 'polypeptide(L)'
;MRWSTIYQSWQRSFKPFFNSKRSFKPHCLSVISELIHYTAARNSGGVSAQMPLIQVIVPQVMSLKAQLRDSSKDEEDVKAIARLFADMGDSYLELIANGSVESMLIVHALLEVVSHPEYDIASMTFNFWHNLQINLIERDSYVSFGNEASIEAERNRRQSVFRSSYESLVSLVCFRVQYPQDYAELSKEDLKDFKQTRYDVADVLIDAALVLGGEVTLKILYIKLVEAVGSCGNDEHSNWRPAEAALYCIRAVSDYVSVTEAEVMPQVMSLLPKLPHQPQLLTTVCLTIGAYSKWLDASPSGLSFLPPLIDILVSGMSMSEDSAAAAALAFRHICNGM
;
A
#
# COMPACT_ATOMS: atom_id res chain seq x y z
N MET A 1 11.27 25.06 -19.21
CA MET A 1 12.64 25.24 -18.67
C MET A 1 12.96 24.02 -17.82
N ARG A 2 14.06 23.30 -18.10
CA ARG A 2 14.36 22.00 -17.46
C ARG A 2 14.81 22.21 -16.00
N TRP A 3 14.09 21.58 -15.08
CA TRP A 3 14.41 21.49 -13.65
C TRP A 3 15.84 20.99 -13.36
N SER A 4 16.47 20.27 -14.30
CA SER A 4 17.85 19.79 -14.22
C SER A 4 18.88 20.87 -13.94
N THR A 5 18.71 22.08 -14.51
CA THR A 5 19.66 23.18 -14.32
C THR A 5 19.52 23.79 -12.93
N ILE A 6 18.31 23.78 -12.38
CA ILE A 6 18.00 24.31 -11.04
C ILE A 6 18.43 23.31 -9.97
N TYR A 7 18.21 22.00 -10.16
CA TYR A 7 18.63 20.96 -9.21
C TYR A 7 20.16 20.82 -9.12
N GLN A 8 20.88 20.90 -10.24
CA GLN A 8 22.34 20.91 -10.24
C GLN A 8 22.92 22.20 -9.66
N SER A 9 22.27 23.35 -9.92
CA SER A 9 22.60 24.63 -9.28
C SER A 9 22.35 24.60 -7.77
N TRP A 10 21.28 23.94 -7.33
CA TRP A 10 20.91 23.75 -5.92
C TRP A 10 21.90 22.85 -5.18
N GLN A 11 22.24 21.68 -5.74
CA GLN A 11 23.25 20.77 -5.15
C GLN A 11 24.61 21.45 -4.98
N ARG A 12 24.97 22.38 -5.88
CA ARG A 12 26.24 23.11 -5.83
C ARG A 12 26.21 24.32 -4.90
N SER A 13 25.09 25.05 -4.82
CA SER A 13 25.06 26.36 -4.15
C SER A 13 24.57 26.30 -2.70
N PHE A 14 23.73 25.32 -2.34
CA PHE A 14 23.02 25.36 -1.05
C PHE A 14 23.29 24.17 -0.12
N LYS A 15 23.90 23.08 -0.61
CA LYS A 15 24.37 21.95 0.22
C LYS A 15 25.20 22.36 1.46
N PRO A 16 26.01 23.44 1.44
CA PRO A 16 26.74 23.90 2.64
C PRO A 16 25.89 24.69 3.65
N PHE A 17 24.78 25.33 3.22
CA PHE A 17 23.96 26.18 4.10
C PHE A 17 22.98 25.39 4.98
N PHE A 18 22.55 24.21 4.52
CA PHE A 18 21.53 23.39 5.19
C PHE A 18 22.11 22.27 6.07
N ASN A 19 23.43 22.04 6.04
CA ASN A 19 24.11 21.18 7.02
C ASN A 19 24.23 21.83 8.41
N SER A 20 23.71 23.04 8.58
CA SER A 20 23.56 23.67 9.90
C SER A 20 22.34 23.04 10.57
N LYS A 21 22.58 22.34 11.69
CA LYS A 21 21.59 21.79 12.65
C LYS A 21 20.63 22.86 13.19
N ARG A 22 19.82 23.49 12.35
CA ARG A 22 18.71 24.34 12.80
C ARG A 22 17.47 23.49 12.81
N SER A 23 16.97 23.21 14.02
CA SER A 23 15.63 22.66 14.16
C SER A 23 14.66 23.61 13.45
N PHE A 24 13.96 23.09 12.44
CA PHE A 24 12.83 23.82 11.89
C PHE A 24 11.77 23.83 12.97
N LYS A 25 11.36 25.03 13.41
CA LYS A 25 10.27 25.15 14.39
C LYS A 25 8.97 24.68 13.73
N PRO A 26 8.08 23.99 14.46
CA PRO A 26 6.79 23.49 13.93
C PRO A 26 5.97 24.56 13.20
N HIS A 27 6.02 25.81 13.66
CA HIS A 27 5.31 26.95 13.04
C HIS A 27 5.83 27.30 11.64
N CYS A 28 7.07 26.97 11.30
CA CYS A 28 7.57 27.16 9.94
C CYS A 28 6.98 26.10 9.00
N LEU A 29 6.78 24.87 9.47
CA LEU A 29 6.20 23.78 8.67
C LEU A 29 4.72 24.05 8.37
N SER A 30 3.96 24.59 9.33
CA SER A 30 2.56 24.95 9.11
C SER A 30 2.40 26.04 8.05
N VAL A 31 3.28 27.05 8.03
CA VAL A 31 3.27 28.09 6.99
C VAL A 31 3.60 27.51 5.61
N ILE A 32 4.54 26.56 5.53
CA ILE A 32 4.87 25.92 4.24
C ILE A 32 3.69 25.06 3.76
N SER A 33 3.02 24.32 4.64
CA SER A 33 1.80 23.57 4.31
C SER A 33 0.68 24.50 3.79
N GLU A 34 0.45 25.63 4.45
CA GLU A 34 -0.53 26.63 3.99
C GLU A 34 -0.16 27.22 2.62
N LEU A 35 1.13 27.48 2.36
CA LEU A 35 1.61 27.92 1.05
C LEU A 35 1.41 26.85 -0.03
N ILE A 36 1.64 25.57 0.29
CA ILE A 36 1.38 24.46 -0.63
C ILE A 36 -0.09 24.46 -1.02
N HIS A 37 -1.00 24.50 -0.05
CA HIS A 37 -2.44 24.54 -0.32
C HIS A 37 -2.86 25.80 -1.09
N TYR A 38 -2.30 26.97 -0.78
CA TYR A 38 -2.55 28.20 -1.52
C TYR A 38 -2.15 28.07 -2.99
N THR A 39 -0.98 27.47 -3.29
CA THR A 39 -0.53 27.29 -4.68
C THR A 39 -1.34 26.29 -5.48
N ALA A 40 -2.01 25.35 -4.80
CA ALA A 40 -2.91 24.39 -5.43
C ALA A 40 -4.35 24.93 -5.59
N ALA A 41 -4.75 25.89 -4.77
CA ALA A 41 -6.12 26.38 -4.72
C ALA A 41 -6.60 26.97 -6.05
N ARG A 42 -7.81 26.61 -6.48
CA ARG A 42 -8.42 27.16 -7.71
C ARG A 42 -8.52 28.68 -7.70
N ASN A 43 -8.73 29.28 -6.53
CA ASN A 43 -8.85 30.73 -6.34
C ASN A 43 -7.52 31.49 -6.58
N SER A 44 -6.36 30.82 -6.51
CA SER A 44 -5.05 31.42 -6.82
C SER A 44 -4.66 31.27 -8.30
N GLY A 45 -5.57 30.78 -9.15
CA GLY A 45 -5.27 30.40 -10.54
C GLY A 45 -4.75 28.97 -10.68
N GLY A 46 -4.68 28.22 -9.58
CA GLY A 46 -4.25 26.84 -9.54
C GLY A 46 -2.75 26.65 -9.83
N VAL A 47 -2.37 25.38 -9.91
CA VAL A 47 -0.98 24.93 -10.04
C VAL A 47 -0.24 25.57 -11.22
N SER A 48 -0.90 25.75 -12.36
CA SER A 48 -0.30 26.34 -13.56
C SER A 48 0.09 27.82 -13.35
N ALA A 49 -0.76 28.61 -12.70
CA ALA A 49 -0.50 30.02 -12.42
C ALA A 49 0.60 30.21 -11.36
N GLN A 50 0.68 29.29 -10.40
CA GLN A 50 1.59 29.38 -9.26
C GLN A 50 2.92 28.61 -9.46
N MET A 51 3.19 28.15 -10.68
CA MET A 51 4.39 27.37 -11.00
C MET A 51 5.72 28.00 -10.56
N PRO A 52 5.94 29.33 -10.65
CA PRO A 52 7.15 29.95 -10.12
C PRO A 52 7.32 29.77 -8.60
N LEU A 53 6.23 29.80 -7.85
CA LEU A 53 6.26 29.62 -6.40
C LEU A 53 6.44 28.14 -6.03
N ILE A 54 5.79 27.23 -6.76
CA ILE A 54 5.98 25.78 -6.62
C ILE A 54 7.45 25.40 -6.86
N GLN A 55 8.11 26.03 -7.85
CA GLN A 55 9.55 25.85 -8.12
C GLN A 55 10.46 26.28 -6.97
N VAL A 56 9.99 27.14 -6.06
CA VAL A 56 10.70 27.55 -4.85
C VAL A 56 10.36 26.65 -3.66
N ILE A 57 9.08 26.28 -3.49
CA ILE A 57 8.60 25.49 -2.36
C ILE A 57 9.10 24.05 -2.42
N VAL A 58 8.96 23.37 -3.57
CA VAL A 58 9.27 21.93 -3.68
C VAL A 58 10.71 21.62 -3.26
N PRO A 59 11.76 22.35 -3.71
CA PRO A 59 13.13 22.10 -3.23
C PRO A 59 13.33 22.30 -1.73
N GLN A 60 12.58 23.20 -1.09
CA GLN A 60 12.66 23.43 0.35
C GLN A 60 12.07 22.25 1.11
N VAL A 61 10.90 21.75 0.71
CA VAL A 61 10.30 20.53 1.31
C VAL A 61 11.22 19.33 1.09
N MET A 62 11.72 19.14 -0.14
CA MET A 62 12.63 18.04 -0.48
C MET A 62 13.95 18.06 0.31
N SER A 63 14.39 19.22 0.80
CA SER A 63 15.58 19.32 1.66
C SER A 63 15.40 18.64 3.03
N LEU A 64 14.15 18.46 3.47
CA LEU A 64 13.79 17.80 4.72
C LEU A 64 13.75 16.28 4.61
N LYS A 65 13.83 15.72 3.39
CA LYS A 65 13.67 14.29 3.12
C LYS A 65 14.55 13.41 4.02
N ALA A 66 15.81 13.77 4.21
CA ALA A 66 16.75 13.01 5.04
C ALA A 66 16.34 12.93 6.52
N GLN A 67 15.54 13.88 7.01
CA GLN A 67 15.09 13.92 8.40
C GLN A 67 13.98 12.88 8.68
N LEU A 68 13.29 12.37 7.65
CA LEU A 68 12.30 11.29 7.81
C LEU A 68 12.93 9.99 8.33
N ARG A 69 14.25 9.81 8.15
CA ARG A 69 15.01 8.62 8.58
C ARG A 69 15.97 8.93 9.74
N ASP A 70 15.94 10.15 10.27
CA ASP A 70 16.87 10.55 11.32
C ASP A 70 16.38 10.05 12.68
N SER A 71 16.97 8.94 13.15
CA SER A 71 16.66 8.36 14.48
C SER A 71 16.91 9.29 15.67
N SER A 72 17.59 10.43 15.47
CA SER A 72 17.80 11.43 16.54
C SER A 72 16.64 12.43 16.66
N LYS A 73 15.68 12.39 15.73
CA LYS A 73 14.50 13.25 15.73
C LYS A 73 13.40 12.68 16.61
N ASP A 74 12.64 13.60 17.21
CA ASP A 74 11.41 13.26 17.91
C ASP A 74 10.33 12.83 16.92
N GLU A 75 9.45 11.93 17.33
CA GLU A 75 8.37 11.39 16.51
C GLU A 75 7.45 12.49 16.00
N GLU A 76 7.12 13.48 16.85
CA GLU A 76 6.30 14.64 16.48
C GLU A 76 6.96 15.52 15.40
N ASP A 77 8.29 15.66 15.44
CA ASP A 77 9.06 16.35 14.38
C ASP A 77 8.96 15.57 13.05
N VAL A 78 9.15 14.25 13.10
CA VAL A 78 9.05 13.37 11.92
C VAL A 78 7.64 13.40 11.35
N LYS A 79 6.62 13.34 12.21
CA LYS A 79 5.21 13.43 11.87
C LYS A 79 4.86 14.74 11.19
N ALA A 80 5.36 15.88 11.69
CA ALA A 80 5.17 17.18 11.05
C ALA A 80 5.83 17.25 9.67
N ILE A 81 7.01 16.65 9.50
CA ILE A 81 7.71 16.58 8.20
C ILE A 81 6.95 15.65 7.23
N ALA A 82 6.52 14.48 7.69
CA ALA A 82 5.74 13.53 6.92
C ALA A 82 4.41 14.14 6.43
N ARG A 83 3.74 14.91 7.30
CA ARG A 83 2.53 15.66 6.94
C ARG A 83 2.80 16.64 5.81
N LEU A 84 3.92 17.36 5.85
CA LEU A 84 4.30 18.29 4.79
C LEU A 84 4.55 17.58 3.46
N PHE A 85 5.15 16.39 3.48
CA PHE A 85 5.29 15.57 2.28
C PHE A 85 3.93 15.09 1.75
N ALA A 86 3.03 14.63 2.62
CA ALA A 86 1.67 14.25 2.25
C ALA A 86 0.90 15.41 1.61
N ASP A 87 0.89 16.59 2.24
CA ASP A 87 0.24 17.79 1.71
C ASP A 87 0.81 18.19 0.34
N MET A 88 2.13 18.07 0.15
CA MET A 88 2.81 18.31 -1.14
C MET A 88 2.40 17.28 -2.20
N GLY A 89 2.31 16.01 -1.84
CA GLY A 89 1.87 14.93 -2.72
C GLY A 89 0.44 15.15 -3.20
N ASP A 90 -0.48 15.39 -2.27
CA ASP A 90 -1.90 15.61 -2.56
C ASP A 90 -2.12 16.89 -3.38
N SER A 91 -1.47 17.99 -3.02
CA SER A 91 -1.67 19.29 -3.66
C SER A 91 -1.11 19.35 -5.08
N TYR A 92 -0.03 18.61 -5.37
CA TYR A 92 0.63 18.60 -6.68
C TYR A 92 0.43 17.30 -7.44
N LEU A 93 -0.60 16.52 -7.11
CA LEU A 93 -0.91 15.22 -7.71
C LEU A 93 -0.86 15.23 -9.24
N GLU A 94 -1.55 16.17 -9.89
CA GLU A 94 -1.62 16.26 -11.36
C GLU A 94 -0.23 16.48 -12.00
N LEU A 95 0.66 17.25 -11.34
CA LEU A 95 2.03 17.43 -11.79
C LEU A 95 2.84 16.14 -11.59
N ILE A 96 2.69 15.51 -10.43
CA ILE A 96 3.39 14.29 -10.06
C ILE A 96 3.04 13.19 -11.06
N ALA A 97 1.75 12.97 -11.34
CA ALA A 97 1.23 11.94 -12.22
C ALA A 97 1.76 11.98 -13.66
N ASN A 98 2.34 13.10 -14.12
CA ASN A 98 3.04 13.16 -15.40
C ASN A 98 4.29 12.25 -15.44
N GLY A 99 4.81 11.83 -14.28
CA GLY A 99 5.91 10.88 -14.18
C GLY A 99 7.25 11.43 -14.69
N SER A 100 7.53 12.71 -14.44
CA SER A 100 8.86 13.27 -14.71
C SER A 100 9.89 12.75 -13.71
N VAL A 101 11.18 12.91 -14.00
CA VAL A 101 12.26 12.53 -13.09
C VAL A 101 12.12 13.25 -11.74
N GLU A 102 11.72 14.51 -11.77
CA GLU A 102 11.50 15.31 -10.57
C GLU A 102 10.28 14.84 -9.77
N SER A 103 9.19 14.49 -10.44
CA SER A 103 8.01 13.90 -9.80
C SER A 103 8.38 12.61 -9.06
N MET A 104 9.23 11.77 -9.65
CA MET A 104 9.67 10.53 -9.01
C MET A 104 10.53 10.77 -7.76
N LEU A 105 11.23 11.91 -7.65
CA LEU A 105 11.92 12.25 -6.40
C LEU A 105 10.94 12.48 -5.25
N ILE A 106 9.79 13.10 -5.53
CA ILE A 106 8.71 13.31 -4.55
C ILE A 106 8.08 11.97 -4.18
N VAL A 107 7.79 11.12 -5.16
CA VAL A 107 7.23 9.76 -4.94
C VAL A 107 8.15 8.94 -4.04
N HIS A 108 9.47 8.99 -4.25
CA HIS A 108 10.42 8.32 -3.36
C HIS A 108 10.43 8.89 -1.93
N ALA A 109 10.14 10.18 -1.74
CA ALA A 109 9.99 10.74 -0.41
C ALA A 109 8.66 10.30 0.25
N LEU A 110 7.59 10.18 -0.52
CA LEU A 110 6.31 9.64 -0.04
C LEU A 110 6.44 8.16 0.37
N LEU A 111 7.19 7.36 -0.39
CA LEU A 111 7.54 5.98 0.01
C LEU A 111 8.37 5.93 1.29
N GLU A 112 9.21 6.93 1.55
CA GLU A 112 9.94 7.03 2.82
C GLU A 112 9.00 7.30 3.99
N VAL A 113 7.97 8.12 3.80
CA VAL A 113 6.91 8.29 4.80
C VAL A 113 6.17 6.97 5.03
N VAL A 114 5.76 6.26 3.97
CA VAL A 114 5.11 4.94 4.09
C VAL A 114 6.00 3.92 4.78
N SER A 115 7.33 4.03 4.68
CA SER A 115 8.26 3.10 5.34
C SER A 115 8.42 3.34 6.84
N HIS A 116 7.88 4.42 7.39
CA HIS A 116 7.99 4.74 8.81
C HIS A 116 7.30 3.67 9.68
N PRO A 117 7.90 3.18 10.78
CA PRO A 117 7.29 2.12 11.59
C PRO A 117 5.87 2.46 12.08
N GLU A 118 5.69 3.67 12.61
CA GLU A 118 4.41 4.14 13.12
C GLU A 118 3.35 4.30 12.03
N TYR A 119 2.17 3.72 12.27
CA TYR A 119 1.06 3.69 11.32
C TYR A 119 0.49 5.07 11.04
N ASP A 120 0.37 5.91 12.05
CA ASP A 120 -0.20 7.26 11.94
C ASP A 120 0.63 8.17 11.02
N ILE A 121 1.95 7.96 10.95
CA ILE A 121 2.87 8.62 10.03
C ILE A 121 2.77 8.00 8.64
N ALA A 122 2.82 6.66 8.53
CA ALA A 122 2.79 5.97 7.24
C ALA A 122 1.49 6.23 6.46
N SER A 123 0.36 6.20 7.16
CA SER A 123 -0.98 6.39 6.60
C SER A 123 -1.24 7.80 6.06
N MET A 124 -0.43 8.81 6.45
CA MET A 124 -0.58 10.18 5.95
C MET A 124 -0.53 10.29 4.42
N THR A 125 0.11 9.35 3.75
CA THR A 125 0.25 9.36 2.29
C THR A 125 -0.73 8.44 1.56
N PHE A 126 -1.58 7.69 2.26
CA PHE A 126 -2.50 6.74 1.62
C PHE A 126 -3.48 7.43 0.68
N ASN A 127 -3.97 8.62 1.06
CA ASN A 127 -4.81 9.45 0.19
C ASN A 127 -4.10 9.80 -1.13
N PHE A 128 -2.81 10.12 -1.10
CA PHE A 128 -2.04 10.39 -2.31
C PHE A 128 -1.98 9.15 -3.22
N TRP A 129 -1.70 7.96 -2.67
CA TRP A 129 -1.60 6.72 -3.45
C TRP A 129 -2.92 6.33 -4.10
N HIS A 130 -4.03 6.53 -3.39
CA HIS A 130 -5.38 6.35 -3.91
C HIS A 130 -5.66 7.32 -5.07
N ASN A 131 -5.46 8.62 -4.86
CA ASN A 131 -5.72 9.61 -5.90
C ASN A 131 -4.79 9.48 -7.11
N LEU A 132 -3.55 9.03 -6.89
CA LEU A 132 -2.62 8.70 -7.98
C LEU A 132 -3.12 7.49 -8.78
N GLN A 133 -3.64 6.46 -8.12
CA GLN A 133 -4.23 5.31 -8.80
C GLN A 133 -5.38 5.77 -9.70
N ILE A 134 -6.29 6.58 -9.17
CA ILE A 134 -7.42 7.14 -9.92
C ILE A 134 -6.90 7.89 -11.16
N ASN A 135 -5.92 8.78 -10.98
CA ASN A 135 -5.36 9.56 -12.08
C ASN A 135 -4.68 8.68 -13.16
N LEU A 136 -4.06 7.57 -12.76
CA LEU A 136 -3.39 6.64 -13.66
C LEU A 136 -4.36 5.75 -14.43
N ILE A 137 -5.55 5.47 -13.90
CA ILE A 137 -6.51 4.52 -14.45
C ILE A 137 -7.68 5.18 -15.16
N GLU A 138 -8.24 6.26 -14.61
CA GLU A 138 -9.42 6.91 -15.17
C GLU A 138 -9.15 7.59 -16.50
N ARG A 139 -10.05 7.37 -17.46
CA ARG A 139 -9.97 7.92 -18.82
C ARG A 139 -10.01 9.45 -18.84
N ASP A 140 -10.73 10.05 -17.89
CA ASP A 140 -10.91 11.51 -17.81
C ASP A 140 -9.58 12.26 -17.62
N SER A 141 -8.59 11.59 -17.01
CA SER A 141 -7.23 12.12 -16.85
C SER A 141 -6.45 12.25 -18.17
N TYR A 142 -6.96 11.65 -19.26
CA TYR A 142 -6.26 11.58 -20.55
C TYR A 142 -7.01 12.26 -21.70
N VAL A 143 -8.17 12.89 -21.46
CA VAL A 143 -9.00 13.50 -22.53
C VAL A 143 -8.23 14.52 -23.37
N SER A 144 -7.25 15.20 -22.77
CA SER A 144 -6.39 16.18 -23.46
C SER A 144 -5.50 15.59 -24.57
N PHE A 145 -5.28 14.28 -24.61
CA PHE A 145 -4.43 13.61 -25.61
C PHE A 145 -5.14 13.31 -26.93
N GLY A 146 -6.43 13.65 -27.03
CA GLY A 146 -7.19 13.66 -28.28
C GLY A 146 -7.63 12.28 -28.76
N ASN A 147 -6.73 11.52 -29.39
CA ASN A 147 -7.08 10.23 -30.00
C ASN A 147 -6.75 9.02 -29.07
N GLU A 148 -7.45 7.91 -29.27
CA GLU A 148 -7.31 6.70 -28.44
C GLU A 148 -5.89 6.13 -28.40
N ALA A 149 -5.15 6.16 -29.51
CA ALA A 149 -3.79 5.64 -29.55
C ALA A 149 -2.82 6.47 -28.70
N SER A 150 -2.98 7.80 -28.71
CA SER A 150 -2.21 8.70 -27.84
C SER A 150 -2.59 8.55 -26.37
N ILE A 151 -3.88 8.38 -26.07
CA ILE A 151 -4.38 8.14 -24.70
C ILE A 151 -3.76 6.85 -24.15
N GLU A 152 -3.84 5.76 -24.91
CA GLU A 152 -3.31 4.47 -24.48
C GLU A 152 -1.79 4.47 -24.36
N ALA A 153 -1.08 5.15 -25.28
CA ALA A 153 0.38 5.29 -25.19
C ALA A 153 0.81 6.06 -23.93
N GLU A 154 0.11 7.16 -23.59
CA GLU A 154 0.42 7.95 -22.40
C GLU A 154 0.05 7.21 -21.10
N ARG A 155 -1.10 6.53 -21.08
CA ARG A 155 -1.51 5.68 -19.95
C ARG A 155 -0.47 4.60 -19.66
N ASN A 156 -0.05 3.87 -20.68
CA ASN A 156 1.00 2.85 -20.55
C ASN A 156 2.34 3.44 -20.10
N ARG A 157 2.72 4.62 -20.63
CA ARG A 157 3.94 5.32 -20.21
C ARG A 157 3.89 5.67 -18.72
N ARG A 158 2.81 6.29 -18.24
CA ARG A 158 2.67 6.69 -16.83
C ARG A 158 2.64 5.46 -15.92
N GLN A 159 1.82 4.46 -16.23
CA GLN A 159 1.77 3.23 -15.44
C GLN A 159 3.13 2.54 -15.33
N SER A 160 3.88 2.47 -16.43
CA SER A 160 5.24 1.93 -16.44
C SER A 160 6.19 2.71 -15.51
N VAL A 161 6.10 4.04 -15.48
CA VAL A 161 6.92 4.90 -14.61
C VAL A 161 6.62 4.67 -13.12
N PHE A 162 5.35 4.51 -12.74
CA PHE A 162 4.94 4.34 -11.34
C PHE A 162 4.97 2.89 -10.84
N ARG A 163 5.15 1.92 -11.75
CA ARG A 163 5.09 0.49 -11.44
C ARG A 163 5.95 0.11 -10.23
N SER A 164 7.24 0.43 -10.25
CA SER A 164 8.16 0.08 -9.15
C SER A 164 7.78 0.74 -7.81
N SER A 165 7.13 1.90 -7.86
CA SER A 165 6.66 2.61 -6.67
C SER A 165 5.48 1.90 -6.03
N TYR A 166 4.51 1.42 -6.83
CA TYR A 166 3.42 0.59 -6.31
C TYR A 166 3.89 -0.79 -5.86
N GLU A 167 4.86 -1.42 -6.55
CA GLU A 167 5.45 -2.69 -6.08
C GLU A 167 6.12 -2.52 -4.69
N SER A 168 6.79 -1.39 -4.48
CA SER A 168 7.37 -1.01 -3.19
C SER A 168 6.28 -0.72 -2.14
N LEU A 169 5.21 -0.02 -2.53
CA LEU A 169 4.07 0.29 -1.66
C LEU A 169 3.45 -0.99 -1.10
N VAL A 170 3.12 -1.96 -1.96
CA VAL A 170 2.60 -3.27 -1.56
C VAL A 170 3.51 -3.91 -0.53
N SER A 171 4.81 -3.96 -0.81
CA SER A 171 5.81 -4.57 0.09
C SER A 171 5.90 -3.88 1.46
N LEU A 172 5.70 -2.57 1.52
CA LEU A 172 5.81 -1.77 2.75
C LEU A 172 4.56 -1.81 3.62
N VAL A 173 3.37 -2.02 3.05
CA VAL A 173 2.12 -2.00 3.85
C VAL A 173 1.73 -3.36 4.41
N CYS A 174 2.22 -4.46 3.83
CA CYS A 174 1.82 -5.83 4.19
C CYS A 174 2.00 -6.18 5.68
N PHE A 175 3.10 -5.77 6.30
CA PHE A 175 3.35 -6.16 7.69
C PHE A 175 2.46 -5.40 8.70
N ARG A 176 1.82 -4.31 8.27
CA ARG A 176 1.03 -3.42 9.16
C ARG A 176 -0.30 -4.02 9.59
N VAL A 177 -0.79 -5.03 8.86
CA VAL A 177 -2.01 -5.75 9.22
C VAL A 177 -1.76 -6.92 10.16
N GLN A 178 -0.49 -7.14 10.54
CA GLN A 178 -0.11 -8.20 11.45
C GLN A 178 -0.69 -7.95 12.83
N TYR A 179 -1.29 -8.99 13.41
CA TYR A 179 -1.73 -8.95 14.80
C TYR A 179 -0.58 -8.50 15.74
N PRO A 180 -0.86 -7.63 16.71
CA PRO A 180 0.12 -7.29 17.74
C PRO A 180 0.34 -8.46 18.70
N GLN A 181 1.44 -8.41 19.48
CA GLN A 181 1.78 -9.50 20.41
C GLN A 181 0.78 -9.56 21.57
N ASP A 182 0.44 -8.39 22.09
CA ASP A 182 -0.49 -8.08 23.17
C ASP A 182 -1.95 -7.95 22.68
N TYR A 183 -2.30 -8.55 21.53
CA TYR A 183 -3.66 -8.46 20.96
C TYR A 183 -4.78 -8.80 21.95
N ALA A 184 -4.56 -9.76 22.85
CA ALA A 184 -5.55 -10.16 23.86
C ALA A 184 -5.74 -9.13 24.99
N GLU A 185 -4.78 -8.22 25.17
CA GLU A 185 -4.74 -7.20 26.22
C GLU A 185 -5.18 -5.82 25.72
N LEU A 186 -5.39 -5.68 24.39
CA LEU A 186 -5.80 -4.44 23.77
C LEU A 186 -7.13 -3.92 24.33
N SER A 187 -7.21 -2.59 24.45
CA SER A 187 -8.48 -1.94 24.77
C SER A 187 -9.47 -2.07 23.61
N LYS A 188 -10.75 -1.77 23.87
CA LYS A 188 -11.77 -1.75 22.80
C LYS A 188 -11.48 -0.69 21.74
N GLU A 189 -10.81 0.39 22.11
CA GLU A 189 -10.42 1.47 21.19
C GLU A 189 -9.27 0.99 20.31
N ASP A 190 -8.22 0.40 20.90
CA ASP A 190 -7.08 -0.14 20.15
C ASP A 190 -7.48 -1.27 19.19
N LEU A 191 -8.44 -2.12 19.60
CA LEU A 191 -9.01 -3.15 18.71
C LEU A 191 -9.72 -2.54 17.50
N LYS A 192 -10.43 -1.43 17.70
CA LYS A 192 -11.10 -0.71 16.62
C LYS A 192 -10.07 -0.05 15.69
N ASP A 193 -9.03 0.56 16.25
CA ASP A 193 -7.98 1.22 15.49
C ASP A 193 -7.14 0.22 14.68
N PHE A 194 -6.84 -0.95 15.27
CA PHE A 194 -6.23 -2.05 14.53
C PHE A 194 -7.13 -2.53 13.39
N LYS A 195 -8.43 -2.67 13.62
CA LYS A 195 -9.38 -3.04 12.57
C LYS A 195 -9.43 -2.00 11.43
N GLN A 196 -9.42 -0.71 11.76
CA GLN A 196 -9.36 0.38 10.78
C GLN A 196 -8.06 0.32 9.98
N THR A 197 -6.93 0.14 10.64
CA THR A 197 -5.61 -0.05 10.01
C THR A 197 -5.65 -1.16 8.96
N ARG A 198 -6.30 -2.28 9.28
CA ARG A 198 -6.45 -3.39 8.33
C ARG A 198 -7.26 -3.01 7.09
N TYR A 199 -8.36 -2.28 7.26
CA TYR A 199 -9.16 -1.80 6.15
C TYR A 199 -8.42 -0.81 5.28
N ASP A 200 -7.76 0.18 5.88
CA ASP A 200 -7.00 1.19 5.15
C ASP A 200 -5.86 0.55 4.32
N VAL A 201 -5.18 -0.45 4.87
CA VAL A 201 -4.15 -1.21 4.13
C VAL A 201 -4.78 -2.06 3.01
N ALA A 202 -5.95 -2.66 3.24
CA ALA A 202 -6.65 -3.40 2.19
C ALA A 202 -7.02 -2.49 1.00
N ASP A 203 -7.50 -1.28 1.27
CA ASP A 203 -7.81 -0.28 0.23
C ASP A 203 -6.56 0.11 -0.57
N VAL A 204 -5.43 0.35 0.10
CA VAL A 204 -4.15 0.63 -0.58
C VAL A 204 -3.68 -0.54 -1.45
N LEU A 205 -3.90 -1.79 -1.00
CA LEU A 205 -3.56 -2.98 -1.79
C LEU A 205 -4.46 -3.15 -3.02
N ILE A 206 -5.73 -2.80 -2.89
CA ILE A 206 -6.70 -2.76 -4.00
C ILE A 206 -6.27 -1.71 -5.02
N ASP A 207 -5.93 -0.50 -4.57
CA ASP A 207 -5.41 0.56 -5.45
C ASP A 207 -4.14 0.10 -6.17
N ALA A 208 -3.23 -0.56 -5.46
CA ALA A 208 -2.03 -1.12 -6.08
C ALA A 208 -2.35 -2.22 -7.10
N ALA A 209 -3.31 -3.10 -6.83
CA ALA A 209 -3.75 -4.13 -7.78
C ALA A 209 -4.39 -3.55 -9.04
N LEU A 210 -5.09 -2.42 -8.93
CA LEU A 210 -5.64 -1.68 -10.08
C LEU A 210 -4.54 -1.10 -10.99
N VAL A 211 -3.39 -0.70 -10.43
CA VAL A 211 -2.25 -0.17 -11.19
C VAL A 211 -1.32 -1.26 -11.72
N LEU A 212 -0.98 -2.26 -10.89
CA LEU A 212 0.00 -3.29 -11.21
C LEU A 212 -0.59 -4.48 -11.97
N GLY A 213 -1.90 -4.71 -11.81
CA GLY A 213 -2.58 -5.96 -12.14
C GLY A 213 -2.53 -6.95 -10.96
N GLY A 214 -3.58 -7.77 -10.82
CA GLY A 214 -3.71 -8.71 -9.71
C GLY A 214 -2.62 -9.77 -9.64
N GLU A 215 -2.11 -10.27 -10.78
CA GLU A 215 -1.05 -11.29 -10.83
C GLU A 215 0.27 -10.79 -10.20
N VAL A 216 0.64 -9.55 -10.51
CA VAL A 216 1.88 -8.94 -10.02
C VAL A 216 1.76 -8.69 -8.52
N THR A 217 0.65 -8.11 -8.08
CA THR A 217 0.37 -7.88 -6.67
C THR A 217 0.36 -9.19 -5.90
N LEU A 218 -0.35 -10.22 -6.40
CA LEU A 218 -0.39 -11.55 -5.80
C LEU A 218 1.00 -12.16 -5.65
N LYS A 219 1.87 -12.03 -6.65
CA LYS A 219 3.25 -12.54 -6.60
C LYS A 219 4.08 -11.91 -5.48
N ILE A 220 3.95 -10.59 -5.28
CA ILE A 220 4.63 -9.88 -4.18
C ILE A 220 4.12 -10.39 -2.83
N LEU A 221 2.79 -10.49 -2.68
CA LEU A 221 2.16 -10.97 -1.46
C LEU A 221 2.49 -12.44 -1.15
N TYR A 222 2.61 -13.28 -2.18
CA TYR A 222 3.02 -14.66 -2.05
C TYR A 222 4.46 -14.80 -1.54
N ILE A 223 5.39 -13.97 -2.01
CA ILE A 223 6.76 -13.94 -1.45
C ILE A 223 6.72 -13.65 0.05
N LYS A 224 5.87 -12.71 0.49
CA LYS A 224 5.66 -12.42 1.93
C LYS A 224 5.07 -13.60 2.69
N LEU A 225 4.14 -14.34 2.09
CA LEU A 225 3.61 -15.57 2.69
C LEU A 225 4.70 -16.63 2.85
N VAL A 226 5.55 -16.86 1.84
CA VAL A 226 6.64 -17.86 1.91
C VAL A 226 7.69 -17.46 2.96
N GLU A 227 8.09 -16.18 3.00
CA GLU A 227 8.99 -15.65 4.03
C GLU A 227 8.43 -15.88 5.45
N ALA A 228 7.14 -15.61 5.62
CA ALA A 228 6.44 -15.81 6.89
C ALA A 228 6.36 -17.29 7.30
N VAL A 229 5.96 -18.17 6.37
CA VAL A 229 5.85 -19.61 6.63
C VAL A 229 7.21 -20.25 6.91
N GLY A 230 8.27 -19.81 6.23
CA GLY A 230 9.65 -20.27 6.52
C GLY A 230 10.14 -19.89 7.92
N SER A 231 9.53 -18.87 8.53
CA SER A 231 9.85 -18.40 9.89
C SER A 231 8.96 -19.07 10.96
N CYS A 232 7.93 -19.81 10.56
CA CYS A 232 7.11 -20.62 11.47
C CYS A 232 7.92 -21.84 11.93
N GLY A 233 8.48 -21.79 13.14
CA GLY A 233 9.10 -22.96 13.77
C GLY A 233 8.08 -24.07 14.06
N ASN A 234 8.59 -25.29 14.32
CA ASN A 234 7.78 -26.47 14.67
C ASN A 234 7.22 -26.46 16.11
N ASP A 235 7.45 -25.41 16.89
CA ASP A 235 6.99 -25.31 18.27
C ASP A 235 5.54 -24.79 18.37
N GLU A 236 4.86 -25.12 19.47
CA GLU A 236 3.50 -24.64 19.80
C GLU A 236 3.38 -23.10 19.86
N HIS A 237 4.52 -22.40 19.91
CA HIS A 237 4.64 -20.93 19.82
C HIS A 237 5.06 -20.44 18.44
N SER A 238 4.76 -21.19 17.38
CA SER A 238 5.00 -20.79 16.00
C SER A 238 4.39 -19.40 15.75
N ASN A 239 5.21 -18.46 15.28
CA ASN A 239 4.78 -17.08 15.04
C ASN A 239 3.86 -17.05 13.81
N TRP A 240 2.58 -17.33 14.03
CA TRP A 240 1.54 -17.42 13.00
C TRP A 240 1.14 -16.07 12.41
N ARG A 241 1.44 -14.97 13.13
CA ARG A 241 0.94 -13.62 12.81
C ARG A 241 1.44 -13.10 11.46
N PRO A 242 2.72 -13.24 11.06
CA PRO A 242 3.17 -12.83 9.74
C PRO A 242 2.51 -13.62 8.61
N ALA A 243 2.25 -14.92 8.81
CA ALA A 243 1.58 -15.75 7.80
C ALA A 243 0.11 -15.36 7.65
N GLU A 244 -0.55 -15.05 8.77
CA GLU A 244 -1.90 -14.50 8.77
C GLU A 244 -1.97 -13.14 8.06
N ALA A 245 -1.04 -12.24 8.35
CA ALA A 245 -0.97 -10.92 7.72
C ALA A 245 -0.85 -11.03 6.20
N ALA A 246 0.05 -11.89 5.71
CA ALA A 246 0.23 -12.14 4.29
C ALA A 246 -1.04 -12.73 3.65
N LEU A 247 -1.71 -13.68 4.30
CA LEU A 247 -2.98 -14.24 3.80
C LEU A 247 -4.11 -13.21 3.79
N TYR A 248 -4.17 -12.33 4.79
CA TYR A 248 -5.13 -11.23 4.81
C TYR A 248 -4.95 -10.33 3.60
N CYS A 249 -3.70 -9.95 3.28
CA CYS A 249 -3.39 -9.17 2.09
C CYS A 249 -3.73 -9.91 0.80
N ILE A 250 -3.42 -11.21 0.68
CA ILE A 250 -3.77 -12.04 -0.50
C ILE A 250 -5.28 -12.10 -0.69
N ARG A 251 -6.04 -12.21 0.40
CA ARG A 251 -7.50 -12.16 0.37
C ARG A 251 -8.02 -10.79 -0.07
N ALA A 252 -7.43 -9.70 0.39
CA ALA A 252 -7.89 -8.35 0.07
C ALA A 252 -7.90 -8.06 -1.44
N VAL A 253 -7.00 -8.69 -2.21
CA VAL A 253 -6.88 -8.50 -3.66
C VAL A 253 -7.57 -9.58 -4.50
N SER A 254 -8.36 -10.48 -3.89
CA SER A 254 -8.90 -11.66 -4.58
C SER A 254 -9.73 -11.34 -5.82
N ASP A 255 -10.50 -10.25 -5.79
CA ASP A 255 -11.37 -9.84 -6.90
C ASP A 255 -10.60 -9.38 -8.15
N TYR A 256 -9.29 -9.10 -8.01
CA TYR A 256 -8.42 -8.64 -9.08
C TYR A 256 -7.52 -9.75 -9.64
N VAL A 257 -7.50 -10.91 -8.99
CA VAL A 257 -6.74 -12.09 -9.45
C VAL A 257 -7.57 -12.85 -10.48
N SER A 258 -6.92 -13.28 -11.57
CA SER A 258 -7.57 -14.09 -12.59
C SER A 258 -8.09 -15.41 -12.01
N VAL A 259 -9.31 -15.82 -12.38
CA VAL A 259 -9.88 -17.12 -12.00
C VAL A 259 -9.12 -18.31 -12.63
N THR A 260 -8.26 -18.04 -13.63
CA THR A 260 -7.39 -19.03 -14.27
C THR A 260 -5.91 -18.85 -13.93
N GLU A 261 -5.59 -18.07 -12.89
CA GLU A 261 -4.20 -17.87 -12.44
C GLU A 261 -3.55 -19.23 -12.11
N ALA A 262 -2.43 -19.55 -12.73
CA ALA A 262 -1.87 -20.90 -12.71
C ALA A 262 -0.45 -20.98 -12.11
N GLU A 263 0.17 -19.85 -11.78
CA GLU A 263 1.52 -19.79 -11.24
C GLU A 263 1.47 -19.80 -9.70
N VAL A 264 0.78 -18.83 -9.08
CA VAL A 264 0.92 -18.54 -7.66
C VAL A 264 -0.17 -19.19 -6.80
N MET A 265 -1.43 -19.17 -7.24
CA MET A 265 -2.58 -19.69 -6.50
C MET A 265 -2.49 -21.18 -6.18
N PRO A 266 -2.05 -22.08 -7.08
CA PRO A 266 -1.83 -23.48 -6.71
C PRO A 266 -0.83 -23.62 -5.55
N GLN A 267 0.20 -22.76 -5.52
CA GLN A 267 1.19 -22.75 -4.45
C GLN A 267 0.59 -22.25 -3.14
N VAL A 268 -0.20 -21.16 -3.16
CA VAL A 268 -0.94 -20.66 -2.00
C VAL A 268 -1.84 -21.76 -1.42
N MET A 269 -2.66 -22.41 -2.25
CA MET A 269 -3.57 -23.48 -1.82
C MET A 269 -2.82 -24.68 -1.22
N SER A 270 -1.64 -25.01 -1.75
CA SER A 270 -0.79 -26.08 -1.20
C SER A 270 -0.15 -25.76 0.16
N LEU A 271 -0.08 -24.48 0.53
CA LEU A 271 0.48 -24.02 1.81
C LEU A 271 -0.57 -24.01 2.92
N LEU A 272 -1.85 -23.75 2.61
CA LEU A 272 -2.91 -23.59 3.61
C LEU A 272 -3.00 -24.77 4.60
N PRO A 273 -2.94 -26.05 4.19
CA PRO A 273 -3.00 -27.18 5.12
C PRO A 273 -1.78 -27.32 6.03
N LYS A 274 -0.68 -26.63 5.74
CA LYS A 274 0.58 -26.69 6.49
C LYS A 274 0.69 -25.61 7.57
N LEU A 275 -0.28 -24.70 7.62
CA LEU A 275 -0.28 -23.57 8.54
C LEU A 275 -0.68 -24.01 9.96
N PRO A 276 -0.18 -23.33 11.00
CA PRO A 276 -0.51 -23.67 12.38
C PRO A 276 -2.00 -23.45 12.69
N HIS A 277 -2.56 -24.31 13.54
CA HIS A 277 -3.97 -24.27 13.94
C HIS A 277 -4.22 -23.22 15.03
N GLN A 278 -4.13 -21.94 14.66
CA GLN A 278 -4.43 -20.80 15.53
C GLN A 278 -5.79 -20.20 15.15
N PRO A 279 -6.70 -19.88 16.09
CA PRO A 279 -8.07 -19.47 15.77
C PRO A 279 -8.16 -18.30 14.77
N GLN A 280 -7.39 -17.23 14.99
CA GLN A 280 -7.37 -16.05 14.13
C GLN A 280 -6.84 -16.37 12.73
N LEU A 281 -5.75 -17.15 12.64
CA LEU A 281 -5.21 -17.59 11.36
C LEU A 281 -6.21 -18.48 10.62
N LEU A 282 -6.85 -19.43 11.31
CA LEU A 282 -7.84 -20.33 10.74
C LEU A 282 -9.04 -19.56 10.18
N THR A 283 -9.53 -18.54 10.89
CA THR A 283 -10.56 -17.63 10.37
C THR A 283 -10.12 -16.99 9.05
N THR A 284 -8.90 -16.46 8.98
CA THR A 284 -8.36 -15.86 7.75
C THR A 284 -8.20 -16.89 6.64
N VAL A 285 -7.72 -18.11 6.94
CA VAL A 285 -7.64 -19.21 5.96
C VAL A 285 -9.01 -19.56 5.39
N CYS A 286 -10.03 -19.75 6.22
CA CYS A 286 -11.39 -20.03 5.78
C CYS A 286 -11.91 -18.92 4.84
N LEU A 287 -11.72 -17.66 5.23
CA LEU A 287 -12.15 -16.53 4.41
C LEU A 287 -11.38 -16.44 3.08
N THR A 288 -10.09 -16.78 3.06
CA THR A 288 -9.29 -16.83 1.83
C THR A 288 -9.77 -17.95 0.91
N ILE A 289 -10.06 -19.15 1.42
CA ILE A 289 -10.65 -20.23 0.62
C ILE A 289 -11.96 -19.77 -0.03
N GLY A 290 -12.84 -19.14 0.77
CA GLY A 290 -14.11 -18.61 0.28
C GLY A 290 -13.95 -17.48 -0.74
N ALA A 291 -12.91 -16.65 -0.65
CA ALA A 291 -12.64 -15.56 -1.58
C ALA A 291 -12.16 -16.07 -2.95
N TYR A 292 -11.44 -17.19 -2.97
CA TYR A 292 -10.93 -17.83 -4.18
C TYR A 292 -11.80 -19.00 -4.66
N SER A 293 -13.07 -19.08 -4.28
CA SER A 293 -13.96 -20.17 -4.71
C SER A 293 -14.15 -20.23 -6.23
N LYS A 294 -14.25 -19.07 -6.90
CA LYS A 294 -14.32 -18.97 -8.37
C LYS A 294 -13.08 -19.54 -9.06
N TRP A 295 -11.91 -19.37 -8.43
CA TRP A 295 -10.66 -19.93 -8.93
C TRP A 295 -10.62 -21.45 -8.73
N LEU A 296 -11.13 -21.95 -7.59
CA LEU A 296 -11.21 -23.40 -7.31
C LEU A 296 -12.09 -24.13 -8.34
N ASP A 297 -13.14 -23.48 -8.82
CA ASP A 297 -14.03 -24.01 -9.86
C ASP A 297 -13.39 -23.93 -11.26
N ALA A 298 -12.84 -22.76 -11.64
CA ALA A 298 -12.37 -22.52 -13.00
C ALA A 298 -10.97 -23.09 -13.31
N SER A 299 -10.10 -23.25 -12.30
CA SER A 299 -8.71 -23.67 -12.50
C SER A 299 -8.59 -25.17 -12.74
N PRO A 300 -7.78 -25.64 -13.73
CA PRO A 300 -7.58 -27.07 -13.99
C PRO A 300 -7.10 -27.88 -12.78
N SER A 301 -6.34 -27.23 -11.87
CA SER A 301 -5.85 -27.86 -10.64
C SER A 301 -6.75 -27.63 -9.42
N GLY A 302 -7.74 -26.74 -9.52
CA GLY A 302 -8.55 -26.24 -8.40
C GLY A 302 -9.25 -27.35 -7.62
N LEU A 303 -9.94 -28.24 -8.33
CA LEU A 303 -10.67 -29.37 -7.73
C LEU A 303 -9.76 -30.34 -6.96
N SER A 304 -8.47 -30.44 -7.31
CA SER A 304 -7.54 -31.33 -6.60
C SER A 304 -7.20 -30.84 -5.19
N PHE A 305 -7.37 -29.54 -4.93
CA PHE A 305 -7.20 -28.95 -3.61
C PHE A 305 -8.45 -29.05 -2.73
N LEU A 306 -9.64 -29.34 -3.28
CA LEU A 306 -10.87 -29.33 -2.49
C LEU A 306 -10.83 -30.24 -1.25
N PRO A 307 -10.42 -31.53 -1.34
CA PRO A 307 -10.47 -32.41 -0.17
C PRO A 307 -9.74 -31.85 1.08
N PRO A 308 -8.43 -31.48 1.01
CA PRO A 308 -7.77 -30.90 2.19
C PRO A 308 -8.33 -29.54 2.61
N LEU A 309 -8.87 -28.74 1.68
CA LEU A 309 -9.50 -27.46 2.04
C LEU A 309 -10.84 -27.67 2.77
N ILE A 310 -11.64 -28.67 2.38
CA ILE A 310 -12.88 -29.03 3.08
C ILE A 310 -12.57 -29.49 4.51
N ASP A 311 -11.52 -30.28 4.72
CA ASP A 311 -11.09 -30.69 6.06
C ASP A 311 -10.74 -29.48 6.95
N ILE A 312 -10.06 -28.47 6.39
CA ILE A 312 -9.78 -27.21 7.08
C ILE A 312 -11.08 -26.48 7.44
N LEU A 313 -12.03 -26.36 6.51
CA LEU A 313 -13.30 -25.68 6.76
C LEU A 313 -14.11 -26.41 7.85
N VAL A 314 -14.14 -27.75 7.83
CA VAL A 314 -14.80 -28.55 8.89
C VAL A 314 -14.12 -28.32 10.25
N SER A 315 -12.79 -28.27 10.29
CA SER A 315 -12.05 -27.91 11.51
C SER A 315 -12.42 -26.51 12.00
N GLY A 316 -12.51 -25.53 11.08
CA GLY A 316 -12.94 -24.15 11.36
C GLY A 316 -14.31 -24.06 12.01
N MET A 317 -15.25 -24.94 11.66
CA MET A 317 -16.59 -24.98 12.27
C MET A 317 -16.59 -25.31 13.78
N SER A 318 -15.53 -25.93 14.28
CA SER A 318 -15.48 -26.42 15.67
C SER A 318 -14.53 -25.63 16.59
N MET A 319 -13.76 -24.68 16.05
CA MET A 319 -12.67 -24.02 16.80
C MET A 319 -13.10 -22.75 17.55
N SER A 320 -13.82 -21.84 16.90
CA SER A 320 -14.37 -20.62 17.51
C SER A 320 -15.62 -20.16 16.75
N GLU A 321 -16.40 -19.25 17.34
CA GLU A 321 -17.58 -18.67 16.68
C GLU A 321 -17.19 -17.92 15.38
N ASP A 322 -16.11 -17.14 15.42
CA ASP A 322 -15.60 -16.40 14.26
C ASP A 322 -15.12 -17.35 13.15
N SER A 323 -14.39 -18.41 13.50
CA SER A 323 -13.90 -19.38 12.51
C SER A 323 -15.05 -20.20 11.92
N ALA A 324 -16.08 -20.50 12.71
CA ALA A 324 -17.27 -21.19 12.24
C ALA A 324 -18.08 -20.32 11.28
N ALA A 325 -18.27 -19.04 11.58
CA ALA A 325 -18.91 -18.10 10.67
C ALA A 325 -18.13 -17.97 9.35
N ALA A 326 -16.80 -17.86 9.41
CA ALA A 326 -15.94 -17.82 8.25
C ALA A 326 -16.01 -19.10 7.40
N ALA A 327 -15.98 -20.28 8.05
CA ALA A 327 -16.07 -21.56 7.37
C ALA A 327 -17.42 -21.75 6.69
N ALA A 328 -18.52 -21.43 7.36
CA ALA A 328 -19.86 -21.47 6.78
C ALA A 328 -20.00 -20.55 5.56
N LEU A 329 -19.43 -19.35 5.62
CA LEU A 329 -19.38 -18.43 4.47
C LEU A 329 -18.58 -19.02 3.30
N ALA A 330 -17.43 -19.62 3.59
CA ALA A 330 -16.58 -20.25 2.57
C ALA A 330 -17.29 -21.45 1.90
N PHE A 331 -17.94 -22.32 2.67
CA PHE A 331 -18.77 -23.40 2.14
C PHE A 331 -19.85 -22.87 1.20
N ARG A 332 -20.56 -21.80 1.60
CA ARG A 332 -21.57 -21.17 0.74
C ARG A 332 -20.97 -20.70 -0.57
N HIS A 333 -19.79 -20.09 -0.56
CA HIS A 333 -19.13 -19.60 -1.78
C HIS A 333 -18.63 -20.73 -2.68
N ILE A 334 -18.16 -21.85 -2.11
CA ILE A 334 -17.76 -23.04 -2.87
C ILE A 334 -18.99 -23.69 -3.50
N CYS A 335 -20.06 -23.92 -2.74
CA CYS A 335 -21.28 -24.55 -3.25
C CYS A 335 -22.03 -23.69 -4.28
N ASN A 336 -21.97 -22.36 -4.18
CA ASN A 336 -22.60 -21.47 -5.16
C ASN A 336 -21.72 -21.26 -6.41
N GLY A 337 -20.43 -21.57 -6.32
CA GLY A 337 -19.47 -21.40 -7.41
C GLY A 337 -19.30 -22.64 -8.29
N MET A 338 -19.68 -23.82 -7.79
CA MET A 338 -19.69 -25.11 -8.50
C MET A 338 -20.97 -25.34 -9.31
#